data_AF-A0A1Y3C792-F1
#
_entry.id   AF-A0A1Y3C792-F1
#
_cell.length_a   1.000
_cell.length_b   1.000
_cell.length_c   1.000
_cell.angle_alpha   90.00
_cell.angle_beta   90.00
_cell.angle_gamma   90.00
#
_symmetry.space_group_name_H-M   'P 1'
#
loop_
_entity.id
_entity.type
_entity.pdbx_description
1 polymer ?
#
loop_
_entity_poly.entity_id
_entity_poly.type
_entity_poly.pdbx_seq_one_letter_code
_entity_poly.pdbx_strand_id
1 'polypeptide(L)'
;MSRGVVRPLPSINGWIKGALPSPRSVQGRAVIVQAGSSDQGREFAAQYADIVFTMQSSAEKAKAFYRDVKERAAKYGHKPDELKVFQGITPFAADTAVKSDEIKNNLDALTDYGYALQRFKQIFTKNWILS
;
A
#
# COMPACT_ATOMS: atom_id res chain seq x y z
N MET A 1 -18.61 21.25 -28.54
CA MET A 1 -17.77 20.18 -27.94
C MET A 1 -16.49 20.07 -28.77
N SER A 2 -15.33 20.44 -28.24
CA SER A 2 -14.07 20.24 -28.98
C SER A 2 -13.79 18.74 -29.06
N ARG A 3 -13.51 18.24 -30.27
CA ARG A 3 -13.05 16.84 -30.44
C ARG A 3 -11.69 16.75 -29.75
N GLY A 4 -11.60 15.97 -28.66
CA GLY A 4 -10.33 15.74 -27.98
C GLY A 4 -9.29 15.18 -28.95
N VAL A 5 -8.09 15.74 -28.95
CA VAL A 5 -7.00 15.28 -29.82
C VAL A 5 -6.50 13.93 -29.32
N VAL A 6 -6.76 12.86 -30.07
CA VAL A 6 -6.23 11.51 -29.79
C VAL A 6 -4.81 11.43 -30.32
N ARG A 7 -3.85 11.07 -29.46
CA ARG A 7 -2.44 10.88 -29.83
C ARG A 7 -1.98 9.47 -29.47
N PRO A 8 -1.08 8.85 -30.28
CA PRO A 8 -0.43 7.61 -29.89
C PRO A 8 0.33 7.76 -28.58
N LEU A 9 0.36 6.68 -27.79
CA LEU A 9 1.22 6.62 -26.61
C LEU A 9 2.70 6.59 -27.02
N PRO A 10 3.60 7.19 -26.22
CA PRO A 10 5.03 7.00 -26.39
C PRO A 10 5.36 5.50 -26.32
N SER A 11 6.02 4.96 -27.34
CA SER A 11 6.48 3.58 -27.34
C SER A 11 7.61 3.42 -26.32
N ILE A 12 7.35 2.74 -25.21
CA ILE A 12 8.39 2.26 -24.30
C ILE A 12 8.86 0.90 -24.82
N ASN A 13 10.11 0.83 -25.30
CA ASN A 13 10.77 -0.39 -25.78
C ASN A 13 10.00 -1.19 -26.87
N GLY A 14 9.02 -0.57 -27.57
CA GLY A 14 8.25 -1.20 -28.65
C GLY A 14 7.06 -2.07 -28.23
N TRP A 15 6.80 -2.22 -26.93
CA TRP A 15 5.78 -3.16 -26.40
C TRP A 15 4.34 -2.65 -26.52
N ILE A 16 4.16 -1.33 -26.62
CA ILE A 16 2.84 -0.69 -26.68
C ILE A 16 2.74 0.12 -27.97
N LYS A 17 1.66 -0.09 -28.72
CA LYS A 17 1.35 0.60 -29.98
C LYS A 17 -0.05 1.21 -29.93
N GLY A 18 -0.20 2.38 -30.54
CA GLY A 18 -1.50 3.06 -30.69
C GLY A 18 -1.86 3.97 -29.52
N ALA A 19 -3.10 4.44 -29.52
CA ALA A 19 -3.66 5.33 -28.51
C ALA A 19 -4.47 4.56 -27.45
N LEU A 20 -4.73 5.18 -26.30
CA LEU A 20 -5.66 4.61 -25.32
C LEU A 20 -7.07 4.51 -25.92
N PRO A 21 -7.78 3.38 -25.76
CA PRO A 21 -9.12 3.19 -26.33
C PRO A 21 -10.22 3.93 -25.55
N SER A 22 -9.88 4.50 -24.40
CA SER A 22 -10.81 5.20 -23.50
C SER A 22 -10.51 6.70 -23.49
N PRO A 23 -11.53 7.59 -23.39
CA PRO A 23 -11.31 9.01 -23.17
C PRO A 23 -10.55 9.26 -21.86
N ARG A 24 -9.89 10.42 -21.78
CA ARG A 24 -9.17 10.83 -20.57
C ARG A 24 -10.17 11.02 -19.41
N SER A 25 -9.88 10.43 -18.25
CA SER A 25 -10.66 10.65 -17.04
C SER A 25 -10.47 12.08 -16.50
N VAL A 26 -11.43 12.57 -15.71
CA VAL A 26 -11.33 13.89 -15.04
C VAL A 26 -10.06 13.97 -14.19
N GLN A 27 -9.63 12.87 -13.58
CA GLN A 27 -8.45 12.79 -12.72
C GLN A 27 -7.13 12.71 -13.50
N GLY A 28 -7.17 12.43 -14.81
CA GLY A 28 -5.98 12.26 -15.66
C GLY A 28 -5.24 10.92 -15.45
N ARG A 29 -5.01 10.51 -14.20
CA ARG A 29 -4.47 9.20 -13.82
C ARG A 29 -5.14 8.66 -12.55
N ALA A 30 -5.02 7.35 -12.32
CA ALA A 30 -5.44 6.75 -11.06
C ALA A 30 -4.55 7.21 -9.89
N VAL A 31 -5.09 7.13 -8.68
CA VAL A 31 -4.32 7.25 -7.44
C VAL A 31 -3.44 6.01 -7.30
N ILE A 32 -2.15 6.22 -7.06
CA ILE A 32 -1.13 5.18 -6.95
C ILE A 32 -0.88 4.93 -5.45
N VAL A 33 -1.25 3.74 -4.99
CA VAL A 33 -1.00 3.28 -3.62
C VAL A 33 0.08 2.20 -3.65
N GLN A 34 1.05 2.31 -2.76
CA GLN A 34 2.17 1.36 -2.63
C GLN A 34 2.30 0.89 -1.17
N ALA A 35 2.63 -0.38 -0.95
CA ALA A 35 2.71 -0.99 0.39
C ALA A 35 4.05 -1.70 0.73
N GLY A 36 5.09 -1.50 -0.08
CA GLY A 36 6.40 -2.10 0.11
C GLY A 36 7.20 -1.35 1.17
N SER A 37 7.47 -2.01 2.30
CA SER A 37 8.22 -1.41 3.43
C SER A 37 9.73 -1.63 3.39
N SER A 38 10.26 -2.33 2.38
CA SER A 38 11.71 -2.49 2.17
C SER A 38 12.36 -1.16 1.75
N ASP A 39 13.69 -1.06 1.81
CA ASP A 39 14.39 0.15 1.38
C ASP A 39 14.09 0.52 -0.08
N GLN A 40 14.19 -0.45 -0.99
CA GLN A 40 13.81 -0.30 -2.40
C GLN A 40 12.33 0.03 -2.57
N GLY A 41 11.46 -0.58 -1.75
CA GLY A 41 10.03 -0.31 -1.76
C GLY A 41 9.71 1.13 -1.37
N ARG A 42 10.37 1.66 -0.34
CA ARG A 42 10.22 3.05 0.10
C ARG A 42 10.78 4.03 -0.91
N GLU A 43 11.91 3.73 -1.55
CA GLU A 43 12.47 4.58 -2.62
C GLU A 43 11.55 4.62 -3.84
N PHE A 44 11.05 3.46 -4.28
CA PHE A 44 10.09 3.38 -5.38
C PHE A 44 8.79 4.15 -5.06
N ALA A 45 8.29 4.01 -3.84
CA ALA A 45 7.10 4.74 -3.42
C ALA A 45 7.33 6.25 -3.37
N ALA A 46 8.49 6.68 -2.87
CA ALA A 46 8.87 8.09 -2.82
C ALA A 46 8.91 8.76 -4.19
N GLN A 47 9.15 7.99 -5.26
CA GLN A 47 9.17 8.51 -6.62
C GLN A 47 7.79 8.52 -7.31
N TYR A 48 6.93 7.53 -7.04
CA TYR A 48 5.75 7.27 -7.87
C TYR A 48 4.41 7.27 -7.12
N ALA A 49 4.40 7.11 -5.80
CA ALA A 49 3.17 6.90 -5.05
C ALA A 49 2.52 8.22 -4.61
N ASP A 50 1.18 8.24 -4.65
CA ASP A 50 0.39 9.26 -3.96
C ASP A 50 0.20 8.87 -2.48
N ILE A 51 0.14 7.57 -2.20
CA ILE A 51 -0.09 7.03 -0.86
C ILE A 51 0.85 5.86 -0.60
N VAL A 52 1.52 5.89 0.55
CA VAL A 52 2.25 4.75 1.11
C VAL A 52 1.42 4.16 2.24
N PHE A 53 0.93 2.93 2.05
CA PHE A 53 0.29 2.17 3.12
C PHE A 53 1.34 1.36 3.88
N THR A 54 1.33 1.43 5.21
CA THR A 54 2.33 0.77 6.03
C THR A 54 1.73 0.21 7.32
N MET A 55 2.39 -0.78 7.90
CA MET A 55 2.04 -1.35 9.19
C MET A 55 3.28 -1.37 10.08
N GLN A 56 3.49 -0.29 10.84
CA GLN A 56 4.56 -0.22 11.82
C GLN A 56 4.14 -0.79 13.17
N SER A 57 5.06 -1.45 13.86
CA SER A 57 4.81 -2.16 15.13
C SER A 57 4.76 -1.26 16.36
N SER A 58 5.11 0.02 16.24
CA SER A 58 5.01 1.00 17.32
C SER A 58 4.86 2.42 16.76
N ALA A 59 4.44 3.36 17.60
CA ALA A 59 4.33 4.76 17.23
C ALA A 59 5.70 5.38 16.86
N GLU A 60 6.78 4.98 17.54
CA GLU A 60 8.14 5.43 17.27
C GLU A 60 8.60 4.96 15.89
N LYS A 61 8.36 3.69 15.56
CA LYS A 61 8.65 3.13 14.24
C LYS A 61 7.80 3.78 13.15
N ALA A 62 6.52 4.05 13.43
CA ALA A 62 5.64 4.80 12.53
C ALA A 62 6.19 6.20 12.22
N LYS A 63 6.61 6.95 13.24
CA LYS A 63 7.21 8.27 13.07
C LYS A 63 8.53 8.21 12.31
N ALA A 64 9.38 7.21 12.59
CA ALA A 64 10.64 7.02 11.87
C ALA A 64 10.41 6.69 10.39
N PHE A 65 9.49 5.76 10.09
CA PHE A 65 9.10 5.42 8.71
C PHE A 65 8.52 6.63 7.97
N TYR A 66 7.64 7.40 8.63
CA TYR A 66 7.09 8.62 8.07
C TYR A 66 8.19 9.60 7.65
N ARG A 67 9.17 9.88 8.52
CA ARG A 67 10.29 10.78 8.21
C ARG A 67 11.12 10.27 7.03
N ASP A 68 11.51 8.99 7.05
CA ASP A 68 12.30 8.38 5.97
C ASP A 68 11.61 8.51 4.60
N VAL A 69 10.31 8.18 4.53
CA VAL A 69 9.54 8.31 3.28
C VAL A 69 9.45 9.76 2.81
N LYS A 70 9.25 10.72 3.72
CA LYS A 70 9.17 12.15 3.38
C LYS A 70 10.49 12.71 2.89
N GLU A 71 11.59 12.34 3.54
CA GLU A 71 12.95 12.74 3.14
C GLU A 71 13.31 12.20 1.75
N ARG A 72 12.91 10.96 1.43
CA ARG A 72 13.08 10.39 0.09
C ARG A 72 12.23 11.11 -0.95
N ALA A 73 10.95 11.36 -0.64
CA ALA A 73 10.04 12.04 -1.57
C ALA A 73 10.56 13.43 -1.98
N ALA A 74 11.15 14.16 -1.03
CA ALA A 74 11.75 15.48 -1.30
C ALA A 74 12.86 15.43 -2.38
N LYS A 75 13.61 14.32 -2.48
CA LYS A 75 14.66 14.13 -3.53
C LYS A 75 14.08 14.13 -4.94
N TYR A 76 12.81 13.73 -5.09
CA TYR A 76 12.09 13.70 -6.36
C TYR A 76 11.27 14.97 -6.60
N GLY A 77 11.45 16.01 -5.76
CA GLY A 77 10.78 17.29 -5.89
C GLY A 77 9.35 17.32 -5.35
N HIS A 78 8.91 16.28 -4.64
CA HIS A 78 7.60 16.28 -4.02
C HIS A 78 7.51 17.33 -2.91
N LYS A 79 6.37 18.01 -2.84
CA LYS A 79 6.02 18.81 -1.66
C LYS A 79 5.64 17.89 -0.50
N PRO A 80 5.83 18.33 0.76
CA PRO A 80 5.55 17.51 1.94
C PRO A 80 4.12 16.96 2.02
N ASP A 81 3.15 17.56 1.34
CA ASP A 81 1.75 17.20 1.34
C ASP A 81 1.31 16.34 0.14
N GLU A 82 2.15 16.15 -0.88
CA GLU A 82 1.78 15.42 -2.11
C GLU A 82 1.74 13.91 -1.91
N LEU A 83 2.69 13.33 -1.17
CA LEU A 83 2.72 11.90 -0.84
C LEU A 83 2.15 11.67 0.56
N LYS A 84 1.05 10.94 0.70
CA LYS A 84 0.45 10.60 2.01
C LYS A 84 1.03 9.30 2.56
N VAL A 85 1.12 9.18 3.89
CA VAL A 85 1.56 7.95 4.56
C VAL A 85 0.43 7.48 5.47
N PHE A 86 -0.14 6.31 5.17
CA PHE A 86 -1.27 5.73 5.87
C PHE A 86 -0.80 4.54 6.70
N GLN A 87 -0.92 4.67 8.02
CA GLN A 87 -0.67 3.57 8.96
C GLN A 87 -1.94 2.70 9.05
N GLY A 88 -1.79 1.41 8.76
CA GLY A 88 -2.84 0.42 9.01
C GLY A 88 -3.10 0.28 10.50
N ILE A 89 -4.37 0.36 10.88
CA ILE A 89 -4.86 0.15 12.23
C ILE A 89 -6.11 -0.74 12.20
N THR A 90 -6.36 -1.47 13.28
CA THR A 90 -7.60 -2.24 13.48
C THR A 90 -8.26 -1.73 14.76
N PRO A 91 -9.10 -0.68 14.67
CA PRO A 91 -9.75 -0.11 15.84
C PRO A 91 -10.94 -0.99 16.28
N PHE A 92 -11.08 -1.15 17.59
CA PHE A 92 -12.30 -1.61 18.23
C PHE A 92 -12.91 -0.40 18.92
N ALA A 93 -14.19 -0.09 18.63
CA ALA A 93 -14.84 1.13 19.09
C ALA A 93 -16.17 0.81 19.76
N ALA A 94 -16.38 1.36 20.96
CA ALA A 94 -17.60 1.24 21.74
C ALA A 94 -17.73 2.42 22.72
N ASP A 95 -18.90 2.57 23.35
CA ASP A 95 -19.17 3.64 24.34
C ASP A 95 -18.23 3.58 25.56
N THR A 96 -17.70 2.40 25.89
CA THR A 96 -16.79 2.17 27.02
C THR A 96 -15.65 1.25 26.62
N ALA A 97 -14.53 1.35 27.33
CA ALA A 97 -13.39 0.46 27.14
C ALA A 97 -13.76 -1.02 27.35
N VAL A 98 -14.59 -1.31 28.37
CA VAL A 98 -15.07 -2.66 28.66
C VAL A 98 -15.81 -3.26 27.46
N LYS A 99 -16.74 -2.52 26.86
CA LYS A 99 -17.46 -2.99 25.67
C LYS A 99 -16.53 -3.16 24.46
N SER A 100 -15.52 -2.31 24.32
CA SER A 100 -14.52 -2.44 23.25
C SER A 100 -13.70 -3.73 23.41
N ASP A 101 -13.30 -4.05 24.64
CA ASP A 101 -12.58 -5.29 24.95
C ASP A 101 -13.46 -6.52 24.72
N GLU A 102 -14.75 -6.44 25.06
CA GLU A 102 -15.72 -7.50 24.76
C GLU A 102 -15.84 -7.75 23.25
N ILE A 103 -15.95 -6.69 22.43
CA ILE A 103 -15.98 -6.84 20.96
C ILE A 103 -14.72 -7.53 20.46
N LYS A 104 -13.55 -7.08 20.93
CA LYS A 104 -12.26 -7.69 20.56
C LYS A 104 -12.22 -9.18 20.94
N ASN A 105 -12.56 -9.51 22.18
CA ASN A 105 -12.52 -10.88 22.68
C ASN A 105 -13.48 -11.80 21.93
N ASN A 106 -14.67 -11.30 21.58
CA ASN A 106 -15.63 -12.04 20.77
C ASN A 106 -15.10 -12.30 19.35
N LEU A 107 -14.44 -11.31 18.72
CA LEU A 107 -13.79 -11.52 17.42
C LEU A 107 -12.64 -12.52 17.51
N ASP A 108 -11.80 -12.42 18.54
CA ASP A 108 -10.68 -13.33 18.76
C ASP A 108 -11.16 -14.77 18.97
N ALA A 109 -12.31 -14.97 19.63
CA ALA A 109 -12.91 -16.28 19.84
C ALA A 109 -13.43 -16.93 18.54
N LEU A 110 -13.72 -16.14 17.51
CA LEU A 110 -14.11 -16.63 16.17
C LEU A 110 -12.92 -16.96 15.27
N THR A 111 -11.69 -16.73 15.75
CA THR A 111 -10.48 -17.01 14.97
C THR A 111 -10.19 -18.51 14.92
N ASP A 112 -10.12 -19.09 13.71
CA ASP A 112 -9.76 -20.49 13.52
C ASP A 112 -8.24 -20.70 13.61
N TYR A 113 -7.77 -20.97 14.84
CA TYR A 113 -6.38 -21.28 15.11
C TYR A 113 -5.92 -22.61 14.48
N GLY A 114 -6.83 -23.56 14.25
CA GLY A 114 -6.52 -24.83 13.61
C GLY A 114 -6.11 -24.63 12.15
N TYR A 115 -6.90 -23.86 11.41
CA TYR A 115 -6.57 -23.44 10.05
C TYR A 115 -5.28 -22.62 10.00
N ALA A 116 -5.12 -21.64 10.91
CA ALA A 116 -3.91 -20.80 10.95
C ALA A 116 -2.64 -21.64 11.18
N LEU A 117 -2.68 -22.59 12.12
CA LEU A 117 -1.54 -23.47 12.41
C LEU A 117 -1.25 -24.42 11.24
N GLN A 118 -2.28 -24.96 10.59
CA GLN A 118 -2.10 -25.79 9.39
C GLN A 118 -1.42 -24.99 8.28
N ARG A 119 -1.84 -23.74 8.05
CA ARG A 119 -1.23 -22.86 7.04
C ARG A 119 0.20 -22.48 7.40
N PHE A 120 0.47 -22.19 8.66
CA PHE A 120 1.82 -21.90 9.16
C PHE A 120 2.77 -23.08 8.93
N LYS A 121 2.34 -24.32 9.23
CA LYS A 121 3.12 -25.54 8.96
C LYS A 121 3.51 -25.69 7.48
N GLN A 122 2.63 -25.31 6.55
CA GLN A 122 2.89 -25.39 5.11
C GLN A 122 4.06 -24.50 4.65
N ILE A 123 4.29 -23.36 5.32
CA ILE A 123 5.40 -22.45 5.00
C ILE A 123 6.75 -23.13 5.20
N PHE A 124 6.87 -23.99 6.22
CA PHE A 124 8.12 -24.69 6.56
C PHE A 124 8.23 -26.09 5.96
N THR A 125 7.15 -26.65 5.41
CA THR A 125 7.15 -27.99 4.79
C THR A 125 7.23 -27.95 3.26
N LYS A 126 6.84 -26.85 2.62
CA LYS A 126 7.01 -26.65 1.17
C LYS A 126 8.10 -25.64 0.86
N ASN A 127 9.36 -26.06 1.04
CA ASN A 127 10.56 -25.61 0.32
C ASN A 127 11.78 -26.21 1.01
N TRP A 128 12.27 -27.36 0.54
CA TRP A 128 13.68 -27.83 0.64
C TRP A 128 13.97 -29.05 -0.26
N ILE A 129 13.14 -29.34 -1.26
CA ILE A 129 13.45 -30.31 -2.31
C ILE A 129 13.23 -29.57 -3.63
N LEU A 130 14.26 -29.53 -4.47
CA LEU A 130 14.44 -28.79 -5.74
C LEU A 130 15.31 -27.51 -5.68
N SER A 131 16.47 -27.60 -5.01
CA SER A 131 17.69 -26.88 -5.41
C SER A 131 18.81 -27.88 -5.59
#